data_AF-A0A1Y2SES7-F1
#
_entry.id   AF-A0A1Y2SES7-F1
#
_cell.length_a   1.000
_cell.length_b   1.000
_cell.length_c   1.000
_cell.angle_alpha   90.00
_cell.angle_beta   90.00
_cell.angle_gamma   90.00
#
_symmetry.space_group_name_H-M   'P 1'
#
loop_
_entity.id
_entity.type
_entity.pdbx_description
1 polymer ?
#
loop_
_entity_poly.entity_id
_entity_poly.type
_entity_poly.pdbx_seq_one_letter_code
_entity_poly.pdbx_strand_id
1 'polypeptide(L)'
;MNIFKNKLNNIKPEIFDTEISAQRFSVIELKHPPRILMLYGSVRERSYSRLATEEAARLLETMGAEVHIFNPSGLPLPDDAPHPS
;
A
#
# COMPACT_ATOMS: atom_id res chain seq x y z
N MET A 1 -16.83 -2.00 -9.35
CA MET A 1 -17.13 -3.37 -8.89
C MET A 1 -15.93 -3.84 -8.05
N ASN A 2 -15.96 -3.61 -6.73
CA ASN A 2 -14.82 -3.89 -5.83
C ASN A 2 -14.98 -5.27 -5.21
N ILE A 3 -14.12 -6.21 -5.60
CA ILE A 3 -14.17 -7.64 -5.20
C ILE A 3 -13.42 -7.91 -3.88
N PHE A 4 -13.01 -6.87 -3.14
CA PHE A 4 -12.40 -7.04 -1.81
C PHE A 4 -13.03 -6.09 -0.78
N LYS A 5 -14.28 -6.37 -0.37
CA LYS A 5 -14.77 -5.87 0.91
C LYS A 5 -14.10 -6.67 2.03
N ASN A 6 -12.82 -6.39 2.27
CA ASN A 6 -12.08 -6.98 3.37
C ASN A 6 -12.48 -6.25 4.65
N LYS A 7 -13.20 -6.94 5.52
CA LYS A 7 -13.69 -6.38 6.78
C LYS A 7 -12.48 -6.17 7.70
N LEU A 8 -12.10 -4.92 7.96
CA LEU A 8 -11.06 -4.57 8.92
C LEU A 8 -11.56 -4.84 10.35
N ASN A 9 -11.54 -6.11 10.77
CA ASN A 9 -12.18 -6.56 12.02
C ASN A 9 -11.54 -5.97 13.28
N ASN A 10 -10.27 -5.57 13.21
CA ASN A 10 -9.50 -5.06 14.35
C ASN A 10 -9.30 -3.54 14.31
N ILE A 11 -10.12 -2.85 13.53
CA ILE A 11 -10.03 -1.41 13.33
C ILE A 11 -11.28 -0.74 13.86
N LYS A 12 -11.08 0.43 14.48
CA LYS A 12 -12.13 1.36 14.90
C LYS A 12 -12.35 2.37 13.78
N PRO A 13 -13.39 2.23 12.93
CA PRO A 13 -13.59 3.08 11.77
C PRO A 13 -13.72 4.56 12.14
N GLU A 14 -14.22 4.86 13.33
CA GLU A 14 -14.40 6.21 13.88
C GLU A 14 -13.08 7.00 14.05
N ILE A 15 -11.93 6.34 13.96
CA ILE A 15 -10.61 7.00 14.05
C ILE A 15 -10.16 7.55 12.68
N PHE A 16 -10.77 7.10 11.56
CA PHE A 16 -10.47 7.65 10.24
C PHE A 16 -11.12 9.02 10.09
N ASP A 17 -10.40 10.07 10.48
CA ASP A 17 -10.89 11.45 10.40
C ASP A 17 -10.50 12.10 9.07
N THR A 18 -11.40 11.99 8.11
CA THR A 18 -11.27 12.63 6.79
C THR A 18 -11.57 14.13 6.85
N GLU A 19 -12.39 14.57 7.81
CA GLU A 19 -12.86 15.96 7.94
C GLU A 19 -11.76 16.89 8.50
N ILE A 20 -11.06 16.46 9.56
CA ILE A 20 -9.92 17.19 10.11
C ILE A 20 -8.83 17.34 9.05
N SER A 21 -8.58 16.29 8.26
CA SER A 21 -7.55 16.30 7.23
C SER A 21 -7.86 17.32 6.13
N ALA A 22 -9.12 17.42 5.69
CA ALA A 22 -9.55 18.39 4.69
C ALA A 22 -9.56 19.84 5.20
N GLN A 23 -9.89 20.05 6.49
CA GLN A 23 -9.96 21.40 7.07
C GLN A 23 -8.59 21.96 7.48
N ARG A 24 -7.68 21.11 8.00
CA ARG A 24 -6.37 21.55 8.52
C ARG A 24 -5.31 21.73 7.46
N PHE A 25 -5.41 20.96 6.39
CA PHE A 25 -4.51 21.07 5.26
C PHE A 25 -5.33 21.68 4.12
N SER A 26 -4.89 22.80 3.55
CA SER A 26 -5.50 23.36 2.33
C SER A 26 -5.21 22.42 1.15
N VAL A 27 -5.79 21.22 1.17
CA VAL A 27 -5.48 20.14 0.26
C VAL A 27 -6.10 20.47 -1.09
N ILE A 28 -5.26 20.49 -2.12
CA ILE A 28 -5.74 20.44 -3.50
C ILE A 28 -6.37 19.06 -3.69
N GLU A 29 -7.67 19.02 -3.93
CA GLU A 29 -8.38 17.77 -4.21
C GLU A 29 -7.73 17.09 -5.43
N LEU A 30 -7.14 15.90 -5.20
CA LEU A 30 -6.57 15.10 -6.26
C LEU A 30 -7.71 14.50 -7.09
N LYS A 31 -7.64 14.63 -8.42
CA LYS A 31 -8.62 14.04 -9.34
C LYS A 31 -8.55 12.50 -9.43
N HIS A 32 -7.62 11.89 -8.70
CA HIS A 32 -7.39 10.46 -8.65
C HIS A 32 -7.00 10.06 -7.22
N PRO A 33 -7.21 8.78 -6.83
CA PRO A 33 -6.74 8.28 -5.56
C PRO A 33 -5.21 8.42 -5.44
N PRO A 34 -4.65 8.63 -4.22
CA PRO A 34 -3.21 8.55 -3.99
C PRO A 34 -2.67 7.18 -4.44
N ARG A 35 -1.63 7.16 -5.27
CA ARG A 35 -1.04 5.91 -5.78
C ARG A 35 0.18 5.53 -4.95
N ILE A 36 0.14 4.35 -4.33
CA ILE A 36 1.19 3.89 -3.42
C ILE A 36 1.72 2.54 -3.89
N LEU A 37 3.02 2.49 -4.19
CA LEU A 37 3.74 1.25 -4.41
C LEU A 37 4.37 0.80 -3.09
N MET A 38 4.10 -0.42 -2.67
CA MET A 38 4.66 -1.00 -1.46
C MET A 38 5.68 -2.09 -1.79
N LEU A 39 6.81 -2.03 -1.07
CA LEU A 39 7.91 -2.98 -1.17
C LEU A 39 8.10 -3.69 0.17
N TYR A 40 8.55 -4.94 0.15
CA TYR A 40 8.92 -5.69 1.36
C TYR A 40 10.29 -6.36 1.20
N GLY A 41 11.07 -6.41 2.29
CA GLY A 41 12.47 -6.83 2.27
C GLY A 41 12.74 -8.32 2.48
N SER A 42 11.77 -9.21 2.25
CA SER A 42 11.97 -10.65 2.46
C SER A 42 11.08 -11.50 1.55
N VAL A 43 11.73 -12.36 0.75
CA VAL A 43 11.10 -13.35 -0.15
C VAL A 43 10.87 -14.71 0.50
N ARG A 44 11.09 -14.84 1.81
CA ARG A 44 10.83 -16.09 2.54
C ARG A 44 9.34 -16.44 2.50
N GLU A 45 9.03 -17.73 2.52
CA GLU A 45 7.66 -18.26 2.54
C GLU A 45 6.82 -17.58 3.64
N ARG A 46 7.32 -17.55 4.88
CA ARG A 46 6.77 -16.78 5.99
C ARG A 46 7.58 -15.50 6.22
N SER A 47 7.07 -14.40 5.70
CA SER A 47 7.70 -13.08 5.76
C SER A 47 6.82 -12.12 6.55
N TYR A 48 7.25 -11.74 7.76
CA TYR A 48 6.51 -10.77 8.59
C TYR A 48 6.44 -9.39 7.93
N SER A 49 7.47 -8.98 7.19
CA SER A 49 7.43 -7.74 6.42
C SER A 49 6.37 -7.81 5.32
N ARG A 50 6.26 -8.94 4.59
CA ARG A 50 5.19 -9.14 3.61
C ARG A 50 3.80 -9.07 4.25
N LEU A 51 3.59 -9.75 5.38
CA LEU A 51 2.30 -9.69 6.11
C LEU A 51 1.96 -8.27 6.59
N ALA A 52 2.94 -7.55 7.14
CA ALA A 52 2.74 -6.16 7.55
C ALA A 52 2.42 -5.25 6.37
N THR A 53 3.09 -5.45 5.23
CA THR A 53 2.80 -4.75 3.97
C THR A 53 1.38 -5.02 3.49
N GLU A 54 0.91 -6.26 3.55
CA GLU A 54 -0.47 -6.63 3.18
C GLU A 54 -1.52 -5.97 4.09
N GLU A 55 -1.30 -5.91 5.41
CA GLU A 55 -2.23 -5.20 6.32
C GLU A 55 -2.21 -3.68 6.10
N ALA A 56 -1.03 -3.09 5.90
CA ALA A 56 -0.91 -1.67 5.61
C ALA A 56 -1.57 -1.30 4.27
N ALA A 57 -1.50 -2.17 3.25
CA ALA A 57 -2.21 -1.98 2.00
C ALA A 57 -3.73 -1.90 2.23
N ARG A 58 -4.31 -2.79 3.04
CA ARG A 58 -5.75 -2.75 3.36
C ARG A 58 -6.17 -1.49 4.08
N LEU A 59 -5.32 -0.97 4.98
CA LEU A 59 -5.56 0.32 5.63
C LEU A 59 -5.55 1.46 4.64
N LEU A 60 -4.54 1.53 3.77
CA LEU A 60 -4.39 2.58 2.76
C LEU A 60 -5.53 2.55 1.72
N GLU A 61 -5.95 1.37 1.26
CA GLU A 61 -7.12 1.22 0.40
C GLU A 61 -8.41 1.71 1.08
N THR A 62 -8.55 1.44 2.39
CA THR A 62 -9.67 1.95 3.19
C THR A 62 -9.62 3.47 3.35
N MET A 63 -8.42 4.06 3.38
CA MET A 63 -8.20 5.52 3.32
C MET A 63 -8.44 6.12 1.93
N GLY A 64 -8.72 5.32 0.91
CA GLY A 64 -8.99 5.76 -0.46
C GLY A 64 -7.77 5.79 -1.38
N ALA A 65 -6.66 5.15 -1.02
CA ALA A 65 -5.50 5.01 -1.88
C ALA A 65 -5.67 3.87 -2.91
N GLU A 66 -4.99 4.02 -4.04
CA GLU A 66 -4.73 2.95 -5.01
C GLU A 66 -3.38 2.32 -4.66
N VAL A 67 -3.38 1.07 -4.17
CA VAL A 67 -2.18 0.41 -3.65
C VAL A 67 -1.76 -0.74 -4.54
N HIS A 68 -0.46 -0.83 -4.84
CA HIS A 68 0.15 -1.99 -5.50
C HIS A 68 1.28 -2.53 -4.63
N ILE A 69 1.36 -3.84 -4.46
CA ILE A 69 2.46 -4.51 -3.75
C ILE A 69 3.35 -5.20 -4.78
N PHE A 70 4.64 -4.88 -4.78
CA PHE A 70 5.61 -5.53 -5.65
C PHE A 70 6.11 -6.85 -5.03
N ASN A 71 6.21 -7.90 -5.84
CA ASN A 71 6.83 -9.16 -5.44
C ASN A 71 8.30 -9.21 -5.91
N PRO A 72 9.29 -9.12 -5.00
CA PRO A 72 10.70 -9.12 -5.36
C PRO A 72 11.28 -10.52 -5.64
N SER A 73 10.46 -11.59 -5.58
CA SER A 73 10.93 -12.93 -5.93
C SER A 73 11.37 -13.01 -7.40
N GLY A 74 12.56 -13.53 -7.64
CA GLY A 74 13.12 -13.66 -8.99
C GLY A 74 13.67 -12.36 -9.58
N LEU A 75 13.77 -11.27 -8.80
CA LEU A 75 14.52 -10.10 -9.24
C LEU A 75 16.00 -10.47 -9.43
N PRO A 76 16.64 -10.03 -10.54
CA PRO A 76 18.08 -10.20 -10.71
C PRO A 76 18.82 -9.42 -9.63
N LEU A 77 20.03 -9.88 -9.28
CA LEU A 77 20.94 -9.07 -8.48
C LEU A 77 21.28 -7.79 -9.25
N PRO A 78 21.50 -6.65 -8.57
CA PRO A 78 21.83 -5.39 -9.23
C PRO A 78 22.99 -5.48 -10.22
N ASP A 79 23.96 -6.37 -9.94
CA ASP A 79 25.15 -6.61 -10.75
C ASP A 79 24.94 -7.69 -11.86
N ASP A 80 23.81 -8.42 -11.84
CA ASP A 80 23.46 -9.44 -12.84
C ASP A 80 22.57 -8.89 -13.97
N ALA A 81 22.18 -7.61 -13.91
CA ALA A 81 21.47 -6.97 -15.00
C ALA A 81 22.46 -6.62 -16.14
N PRO A 82 22.21 -6.99 -17.40
CA PRO A 82 23.07 -6.60 -18.50
C PRO A 82 23.17 -5.07 -18.55
N HIS A 83 24.40 -4.55 -18.50
CA HIS A 83 24.65 -3.13 -18.70
C HIS A 83 23.97 -2.69 -20.00
N PRO A 84 23.11 -1.66 -19.99
CA PRO A 84 22.59 -1.11 -21.22
C PRO A 84 23.78 -0.56 -22.00
N SER A 85 24.00 -1.13 -23.18
CA SER A 85 25.03 -0.70 -24.13
C SER A 85 24.54 0.50 -24.95
#